data_AF-A0A966NUJ3-F1
#
_entry.id   AF-A0A966NUJ3-F1
#
_cell.length_a   1.000
_cell.length_b   1.000
_cell.length_c   1.000
_cell.angle_alpha   90.00
_cell.angle_beta   90.00
_cell.angle_gamma   90.00
#
_symmetry.space_group_name_H-M   'P 1'
#
loop_
_entity.id
_entity.type
_entity.pdbx_description
1 polymer ?
#
loop_
_entity_poly.entity_id
_entity_poly.type
_entity_poly.pdbx_seq_one_letter_code
_entity_poly.pdbx_strand_id
1 'polypeptide(L)'
;MSIGQRPVLAHFDARTDSFDSIWEAFSRDGAAIVHHMLEPETLTRLREELAATTRSTSAGTKSTDSMVQKFWGSQTKRFTRLASRSKTFRDDVLVHPILRQVADREILPHCAAYWMNTGQVMVIGPGQSAQWLHRDADNWPLVLGPHERPVTVSCMFALTEFTAEAGATRVVPGSHRWDDFTRVPNPDEVIQAVMPAGSA
;
A
#
# COMPACT_ATOMS: atom_id res chain seq x y z
N MET A 1 -16.23 -30.37 3.32
CA MET A 1 -15.08 -29.48 3.08
C MET A 1 -15.48 -28.57 1.94
N SER A 2 -15.89 -27.34 2.25
CA SER A 2 -16.21 -26.38 1.20
C SER A 2 -14.92 -26.11 0.45
N ILE A 3 -14.92 -26.26 -0.88
CA ILE A 3 -13.83 -25.78 -1.73
C ILE A 3 -13.91 -24.26 -1.60
N GLY A 4 -13.20 -23.71 -0.61
CA GLY A 4 -13.22 -22.28 -0.31
C GLY A 4 -12.79 -21.54 -1.56
N GLN A 5 -13.68 -20.66 -2.04
CA GLN A 5 -13.39 -19.80 -3.17
C GLN A 5 -12.08 -19.06 -2.89
N ARG A 6 -11.13 -19.12 -3.83
CA ARG A 6 -9.83 -18.47 -3.67
C ARG A 6 -10.08 -16.99 -3.34
N PRO A 7 -9.44 -16.41 -2.32
CA PRO A 7 -9.65 -15.01 -1.99
C PRO A 7 -9.32 -14.12 -3.19
N VAL A 8 -10.11 -13.07 -3.43
CA VAL A 8 -9.90 -12.10 -4.50
C VAL A 8 -10.18 -10.72 -3.91
N LEU A 9 -9.36 -9.71 -4.26
CA LEU A 9 -9.69 -8.32 -3.91
C LEU A 9 -10.80 -7.81 -4.83
N ALA A 10 -11.76 -7.08 -4.28
CA ALA A 10 -12.72 -6.36 -5.09
C ALA A 10 -12.02 -5.22 -5.85
N HIS A 11 -12.44 -5.02 -7.10
CA HIS A 11 -11.97 -3.96 -7.98
C HIS A 11 -13.07 -2.91 -8.16
N PHE A 12 -12.66 -1.65 -8.14
CA PHE A 12 -13.53 -0.50 -8.34
C PHE A 12 -12.88 0.51 -9.30
N ASP A 13 -13.65 1.43 -9.84
CA ASP A 13 -13.19 2.57 -10.63
C ASP A 13 -13.52 3.87 -9.88
N ALA A 14 -12.49 4.65 -9.57
CA ALA A 14 -12.62 5.91 -8.84
C ALA A 14 -13.56 6.93 -9.52
N ARG A 15 -13.84 6.76 -10.81
CA ARG A 15 -14.68 7.66 -11.61
C ARG A 15 -16.17 7.32 -11.55
N THR A 16 -16.53 6.08 -11.23
CA THR A 16 -17.91 5.58 -11.36
C THR A 16 -18.45 4.90 -10.11
N ASP A 17 -17.60 4.23 -9.33
CA ASP A 17 -18.04 3.52 -8.14
C ASP A 17 -18.16 4.46 -6.94
N SER A 18 -19.14 4.18 -6.09
CA SER A 18 -19.36 4.97 -4.87
C SER A 18 -18.31 4.67 -3.81
N PHE A 19 -18.00 5.67 -2.99
CA PHE A 19 -17.13 5.47 -1.84
C PHE A 19 -17.66 4.41 -0.88
N ASP A 20 -18.98 4.33 -0.67
CA ASP A 20 -19.57 3.33 0.24
C ASP A 20 -19.33 1.90 -0.26
N SER A 21 -19.40 1.64 -1.56
CA SER A 21 -19.10 0.32 -2.13
C SER A 21 -17.61 -0.06 -1.95
N ILE A 22 -16.70 0.90 -2.18
CA ILE A 22 -15.27 0.72 -1.92
C ILE A 22 -15.03 0.43 -0.44
N TRP A 23 -15.67 1.21 0.43
CA TRP A 23 -15.56 1.10 1.88
C TRP A 23 -16.09 -0.23 2.39
N GLU A 24 -17.21 -0.73 1.89
CA GLU A 24 -17.77 -2.03 2.27
C GLU A 24 -16.78 -3.16 1.97
N ALA A 25 -16.16 -3.15 0.79
CA ALA A 25 -15.14 -4.14 0.43
C ALA A 25 -13.86 -3.98 1.26
N PHE A 26 -13.33 -2.76 1.41
CA PHE A 26 -12.17 -2.49 2.25
C PHE A 26 -12.42 -2.94 3.70
N SER A 27 -13.58 -2.60 4.26
CA SER A 27 -13.98 -3.04 5.59
C SER A 27 -14.07 -4.56 5.66
N ARG A 28 -14.58 -5.21 4.61
CA ARG A 28 -14.75 -6.67 4.53
C ARG A 28 -13.41 -7.43 4.44
N ASP A 29 -12.50 -6.93 3.62
CA ASP A 29 -11.34 -7.71 3.16
C ASP A 29 -10.01 -7.12 3.66
N GLY A 30 -10.03 -5.92 4.24
CA GLY A 30 -8.85 -5.18 4.73
C GLY A 30 -8.08 -4.49 3.60
N ALA A 31 -8.51 -4.66 2.35
CA ALA A 31 -7.95 -4.05 1.15
C ALA A 31 -8.97 -4.08 0.01
N ALA A 32 -8.82 -3.18 -0.95
CA ALA A 32 -9.53 -3.15 -2.23
C ALA A 32 -8.59 -2.55 -3.27
N ILE A 33 -8.82 -2.84 -4.56
CA ILE A 33 -8.11 -2.20 -5.67
C ILE A 33 -9.03 -1.15 -6.28
N VAL A 34 -8.53 0.08 -6.41
CA VAL A 34 -9.28 1.19 -7.03
C VAL A 34 -8.52 1.68 -8.26
N HIS A 35 -9.08 1.42 -9.43
CA HIS A 35 -8.59 1.93 -10.72
C HIS A 35 -8.81 3.43 -10.85
N HIS A 36 -7.98 4.09 -11.66
CA HIS A 36 -8.06 5.52 -11.95
C HIS A 36 -7.98 6.42 -10.71
N MET A 37 -7.29 5.97 -9.66
CA MET A 37 -6.91 6.82 -8.52
C MET A 37 -5.93 7.94 -8.92
N LEU A 38 -5.21 7.76 -10.03
CA LEU A 38 -4.46 8.82 -10.70
C LEU A 38 -4.88 8.89 -12.17
N GLU A 39 -5.38 10.05 -12.58
CA GLU A 39 -5.62 10.33 -14.00
C GLU A 39 -4.30 10.28 -14.79
N PRO A 40 -4.33 9.92 -16.10
CA PRO A 40 -3.12 9.73 -16.90
C PRO A 40 -2.15 10.92 -16.88
N GLU A 41 -2.67 12.14 -16.89
CA GLU A 41 -1.88 13.38 -16.83
C GLU A 41 -1.20 13.56 -15.46
N THR A 42 -1.93 13.29 -14.36
CA THR A 42 -1.40 13.33 -12.99
C THR A 42 -0.31 12.28 -12.80
N LEU A 43 -0.53 11.05 -13.28
CA LEU A 43 0.48 9.99 -13.25
C LEU A 43 1.75 10.38 -14.04
N THR A 44 1.58 11.02 -15.19
CA THR A 44 2.70 11.48 -16.04
C THR A 44 3.51 12.55 -15.32
N ARG A 45 2.87 13.62 -14.83
CA ARG A 45 3.55 14.68 -14.06
C ARG A 45 4.28 14.13 -12.83
N LEU A 46 3.63 13.23 -12.10
CA LEU A 46 4.23 12.60 -10.91
C LEU A 46 5.51 11.81 -11.26
N ARG A 47 5.47 11.02 -12.34
CA ARG A 47 6.65 10.29 -12.82
C ARG A 47 7.78 11.23 -13.22
N GLU A 48 7.48 12.31 -13.95
CA GLU A 48 8.46 13.31 -14.39
C GLU A 48 9.15 14.01 -13.20
N GLU A 49 8.36 14.49 -12.24
CA GLU A 49 8.86 15.16 -11.03
C GLU A 49 9.77 14.25 -10.20
N LEU A 50 9.48 12.94 -10.17
CA LEU A 50 10.25 11.95 -9.40
C LEU A 50 11.40 11.31 -10.20
N ALA A 51 11.49 11.52 -11.51
CA ALA A 51 12.40 10.80 -12.39
C ALA A 51 13.87 11.03 -12.04
N ALA A 52 14.26 12.28 -11.78
CA ALA A 52 15.64 12.62 -11.42
C ALA A 52 16.08 11.93 -10.11
N THR A 53 15.22 11.96 -9.08
CA THR A 53 15.48 11.27 -7.80
C THR A 53 15.56 9.75 -7.99
N THR A 54 14.68 9.18 -8.81
CA THR A 54 14.67 7.74 -9.09
C THR A 54 15.96 7.29 -9.77
N ARG A 55 16.47 8.07 -10.74
CA ARG A 55 17.73 7.77 -11.43
C ARG A 55 18.93 7.84 -10.48
N SER A 56 19.00 8.87 -9.64
CA SER A 56 20.13 9.08 -8.72
C SER A 56 20.10 8.22 -7.46
N THR A 57 18.97 7.62 -7.12
CA THR A 57 18.85 6.71 -5.97
C THR A 57 19.45 5.35 -6.31
N SER A 58 20.45 4.93 -5.54
CA SER A 58 21.01 3.57 -5.60
C SER A 58 20.04 2.55 -4.99
N ALA A 59 20.08 1.32 -5.49
CA ALA A 59 19.34 0.21 -4.89
C ALA A 59 19.99 -0.20 -3.56
N GLY A 60 19.19 -0.78 -2.66
CA GLY A 60 19.63 -1.17 -1.33
C GLY A 60 19.36 -0.12 -0.25
N THR A 61 19.51 -0.53 1.00
CA THR A 61 19.46 0.38 2.16
C THR A 61 20.85 0.81 2.59
N LYS A 62 20.96 2.02 3.14
CA LYS A 62 22.16 2.48 3.85
C LYS A 62 22.15 2.10 5.33
N SER A 63 21.08 1.49 5.80
CA SER A 63 20.99 0.98 7.18
C SER A 63 22.05 -0.08 7.42
N THR A 64 22.66 -0.06 8.60
CA THR A 64 23.55 -1.11 9.10
C THR A 64 22.78 -2.23 9.81
N ASP A 65 21.47 -2.07 10.00
CA ASP A 65 20.61 -3.08 10.59
C ASP A 65 20.34 -4.21 9.58
N SER A 66 20.70 -5.45 9.96
CA SER A 66 20.61 -6.62 9.10
C SER A 66 19.17 -7.02 8.78
N MET A 67 18.23 -6.80 9.70
CA MET A 67 16.82 -7.06 9.48
C MET A 67 16.26 -6.07 8.46
N VAL A 68 16.59 -4.79 8.57
CA VAL A 68 16.23 -3.77 7.58
C VAL A 68 16.83 -4.07 6.22
N GLN A 69 18.10 -4.49 6.16
CA GLN A 69 18.75 -4.90 4.91
C GLN A 69 18.03 -6.06 4.23
N LYS A 70 17.67 -7.10 4.99
CA LYS A 70 16.92 -8.25 4.47
C LYS A 70 15.52 -7.87 4.02
N PHE A 71 14.82 -7.02 4.79
CA PHE A 71 13.48 -6.59 4.49
C PHE A 71 13.41 -5.68 3.26
N TRP A 72 14.31 -4.70 3.15
CA TRP A 72 14.26 -3.72 2.06
C TRP A 72 14.88 -4.28 0.79
N GLY A 73 15.79 -5.24 0.92
CA GLY A 73 16.44 -5.89 -0.21
C GLY A 73 17.55 -5.04 -0.83
N SER A 74 18.40 -5.68 -1.64
CA SER A 74 19.54 -5.05 -2.30
C SER A 74 19.22 -4.51 -3.70
N GLN A 75 18.10 -4.93 -4.30
CA GLN A 75 17.65 -4.54 -5.63
C GLN A 75 16.45 -3.57 -5.60
N THR A 76 16.03 -3.11 -4.43
CA THR A 76 14.98 -2.08 -4.29
C THR A 76 15.61 -0.70 -4.19
N LYS A 77 15.21 0.25 -5.04
CA LYS A 77 15.43 1.68 -4.78
C LYS A 77 14.29 2.21 -3.92
N ARG A 78 14.64 2.93 -2.86
CA ARG A 78 13.66 3.53 -1.94
C ARG A 78 14.06 4.96 -1.61
N PHE A 79 13.11 5.88 -1.72
CA PHE A 79 13.30 7.25 -1.24
C PHE A 79 11.98 7.84 -0.73
N THR A 80 12.11 8.77 0.22
CA THR A 80 10.99 9.40 0.94
C THR A 80 10.94 10.91 0.67
N ARG A 81 10.11 11.63 1.45
CA ARG A 81 9.89 13.09 1.35
C ARG A 81 9.22 13.49 0.03
N LEU A 82 8.22 12.73 -0.41
CA LEU A 82 7.58 12.96 -1.70
C LEU A 82 6.94 14.35 -1.81
N ALA A 83 6.35 14.87 -0.73
CA ALA A 83 5.74 16.21 -0.71
C ALA A 83 6.75 17.35 -0.95
N SER A 84 8.04 17.14 -0.65
CA SER A 84 9.11 18.11 -0.96
C SER A 84 9.72 17.89 -2.35
N ARG A 85 9.45 16.76 -2.99
CA ARG A 85 10.02 16.38 -4.30
C ARG A 85 9.05 16.57 -5.45
N SER A 86 7.75 16.51 -5.16
CA SER A 86 6.70 16.49 -6.16
C SER A 86 5.54 17.37 -5.71
N LYS A 87 5.25 18.40 -6.52
CA LYS A 87 4.06 19.24 -6.36
C LYS A 87 2.81 18.41 -6.59
N THR A 88 2.85 17.55 -7.61
CA THR A 88 1.76 16.65 -7.96
C THR A 88 1.43 15.68 -6.81
N PHE A 89 2.44 15.10 -6.14
CA PHE A 89 2.21 14.28 -4.95
C PHE A 89 1.52 15.08 -3.84
N ARG A 90 2.01 16.28 -3.54
CA ARG A 90 1.50 17.09 -2.42
C ARG A 90 0.08 17.58 -2.65
N ASP A 91 -0.20 18.07 -3.86
CA ASP A 91 -1.42 18.82 -4.15
C ASP A 91 -2.53 17.93 -4.75
N ASP A 92 -2.18 16.78 -5.35
CA ASP A 92 -3.15 15.88 -6.00
C ASP A 92 -3.24 14.51 -5.29
N VAL A 93 -2.10 13.85 -5.03
CA VAL A 93 -2.08 12.44 -4.55
C VAL A 93 -2.34 12.32 -3.05
N LEU A 94 -1.58 13.07 -2.25
CA LEU A 94 -1.64 13.03 -0.78
C LEU A 94 -3.03 13.43 -0.25
N VAL A 95 -3.71 14.30 -0.97
CA VAL A 95 -5.02 14.83 -0.60
C VAL A 95 -6.17 14.20 -1.39
N HIS A 96 -5.93 13.06 -2.06
CA HIS A 96 -6.94 12.41 -2.90
C HIS A 96 -8.24 12.13 -2.12
N PRO A 97 -9.44 12.47 -2.66
CA PRO A 97 -10.70 12.39 -1.93
C PRO A 97 -11.03 11.01 -1.37
N ILE A 98 -10.77 9.93 -2.11
CA ILE A 98 -11.00 8.56 -1.63
C ILE A 98 -10.08 8.22 -0.46
N LEU A 99 -8.79 8.56 -0.55
CA LEU A 99 -7.82 8.31 0.54
C LEU A 99 -8.21 9.06 1.81
N ARG A 100 -8.64 10.32 1.67
CA ARG A 100 -9.12 11.12 2.80
C ARG A 100 -10.36 10.52 3.43
N GLN A 101 -11.35 10.11 2.65
CA GLN A 101 -12.56 9.48 3.17
C GLN A 101 -12.27 8.15 3.88
N VAL A 102 -11.31 7.35 3.38
CA VAL A 102 -10.84 6.15 4.10
C VAL A 102 -10.23 6.54 5.45
N ALA A 103 -9.32 7.53 5.49
CA ALA A 103 -8.71 7.97 6.74
C ALA A 103 -9.72 8.60 7.73
N ASP A 104 -10.68 9.37 7.22
CA ASP A 104 -11.79 9.95 8.00
C ASP A 104 -12.68 8.88 8.62
N ARG A 105 -12.83 7.71 7.97
CA ARG A 105 -13.70 6.63 8.45
C ARG A 105 -12.98 5.59 9.30
N GLU A 106 -11.72 5.30 9.00
CA GLU A 106 -10.92 4.27 9.69
C GLU A 106 -10.13 4.85 10.89
N ILE A 107 -9.52 6.02 10.73
CA ILE A 107 -8.57 6.58 11.72
C ILE A 107 -9.21 7.67 12.59
N LEU A 108 -9.86 8.64 11.96
CA LEU A 108 -10.37 9.84 12.65
C LEU A 108 -11.35 9.54 13.80
N PRO A 109 -12.19 8.49 13.80
CA PRO A 109 -13.06 8.18 14.94
C PRO A 109 -12.31 7.82 16.23
N HIS A 110 -10.99 7.63 16.15
CA HIS A 110 -10.14 7.18 17.24
C HIS A 110 -9.06 8.21 17.64
N CYS A 111 -9.06 9.40 17.04
CA CYS A 111 -8.09 10.46 17.34
C CYS A 111 -8.66 11.87 17.12
N ALA A 112 -7.91 12.90 17.53
CA ALA A 112 -8.31 14.29 17.28
C ALA A 112 -8.00 14.74 15.84
N ALA A 113 -6.94 14.19 15.24
CA ALA A 113 -6.50 14.45 13.88
C ALA A 113 -5.53 13.35 13.43
N TYR A 114 -5.36 13.20 12.11
CA TYR A 114 -4.36 12.31 11.51
C TYR A 114 -3.47 13.10 10.54
N TRP A 115 -2.30 12.52 10.24
CA TRP A 115 -1.37 13.04 9.25
C TRP A 115 -0.72 11.90 8.45
N MET A 116 0.00 12.24 7.39
CA MET A 116 0.82 11.26 6.67
C MET A 116 2.01 10.84 7.52
N ASN A 117 2.09 9.56 7.88
CA ASN A 117 3.28 8.97 8.50
C ASN A 117 4.48 9.01 7.54
N THR A 118 4.35 8.39 6.37
CA THR A 118 5.42 8.34 5.37
C THR A 118 4.84 8.22 3.96
N GLY A 119 5.30 9.09 3.06
CA GLY A 119 5.18 8.92 1.62
C GLY A 119 6.52 8.45 1.05
N GLN A 120 6.52 7.35 0.30
CA GLN A 120 7.73 6.75 -0.26
C GLN A 120 7.50 6.14 -1.63
N VAL A 121 8.54 6.20 -2.46
CA VAL A 121 8.62 5.44 -3.72
C VAL A 121 9.44 4.20 -3.49
N MET A 122 8.97 3.09 -4.06
CA MET A 122 9.67 1.81 -4.11
C MET A 122 9.79 1.38 -5.57
N VAL A 123 11.02 1.26 -6.06
CA VAL A 123 11.30 0.69 -7.39
C VAL A 123 11.96 -0.66 -7.18
N ILE A 124 11.20 -1.72 -7.44
CA ILE A 124 11.66 -3.10 -7.28
C ILE A 124 12.43 -3.51 -8.53
N GLY A 125 13.72 -3.79 -8.38
CA GLY A 125 14.57 -4.27 -9.47
C GLY A 125 14.43 -5.78 -9.70
N PRO A 126 14.87 -6.28 -10.88
CA PRO A 126 14.85 -7.70 -11.19
C PRO A 126 15.60 -8.56 -10.15
N GLY A 127 15.05 -9.72 -9.82
CA GLY A 127 15.66 -10.66 -8.87
C GLY A 127 15.52 -10.27 -7.40
N GLN A 128 14.79 -9.19 -7.08
CA GLN A 128 14.50 -8.83 -5.69
C GLN A 128 13.59 -9.88 -5.04
N SER A 129 14.01 -10.42 -3.90
CA SER A 129 13.20 -11.33 -3.09
C SER A 129 11.97 -10.62 -2.52
N ALA A 130 10.87 -11.35 -2.41
CA ALA A 130 9.65 -10.86 -1.77
C ALA A 130 9.85 -10.64 -0.26
N GLN A 131 9.33 -9.53 0.25
CA GLN A 131 9.30 -9.24 1.68
C GLN A 131 8.46 -10.26 2.45
N TRP A 132 8.80 -10.60 3.69
CA TRP A 132 7.91 -11.43 4.50
C TRP A 132 6.57 -10.72 4.74
N LEU A 133 5.51 -11.50 4.99
CA LEU A 133 4.21 -10.95 5.34
C LEU A 133 4.30 -10.32 6.73
N HIS A 134 3.76 -9.12 6.86
CA HIS A 134 3.86 -8.27 8.05
C HIS A 134 2.64 -7.35 8.13
N ARG A 135 2.52 -6.60 9.22
CA ARG A 135 1.55 -5.52 9.34
C ARG A 135 2.31 -4.20 9.39
N ASP A 136 1.87 -3.20 8.63
CA ASP A 136 2.50 -1.86 8.69
C ASP A 136 2.43 -1.25 10.10
N ALA A 137 1.44 -1.66 10.89
CA ALA A 137 1.28 -1.25 12.28
C ALA A 137 2.35 -1.86 13.23
N ASP A 138 3.20 -2.79 12.77
CA ASP A 138 4.35 -3.31 13.52
C ASP A 138 5.35 -2.19 13.89
N ASN A 139 5.24 -1.01 13.25
CA ASN A 139 5.97 0.20 13.64
C ASN A 139 5.55 0.77 15.01
N TRP A 140 4.36 0.41 15.52
CA TRP A 140 3.82 0.86 16.80
C TRP A 140 3.40 -0.33 17.68
N PRO A 141 4.36 -1.16 18.12
CA PRO A 141 4.05 -2.44 18.77
C PRO A 141 3.34 -2.30 20.13
N LEU A 142 3.41 -1.12 20.76
CA LEU A 142 2.76 -0.85 22.05
C LEU A 142 1.25 -0.62 21.94
N VAL A 143 0.73 -0.39 20.73
CA VAL A 143 -0.68 -0.09 20.45
C VAL A 143 -1.24 -0.99 19.34
N LEU A 144 -0.55 -2.10 19.05
CA LEU A 144 -0.97 -3.10 18.07
C LEU A 144 -1.60 -4.29 18.79
N GLY A 145 -2.80 -4.67 18.39
CA GLY A 145 -3.43 -5.91 18.84
C GLY A 145 -4.72 -6.24 18.06
N PRO A 146 -5.21 -7.49 18.15
CA PRO A 146 -6.43 -7.94 17.46
C PRO A 146 -7.71 -7.15 17.77
N HIS A 147 -7.75 -6.54 18.95
CA HIS A 147 -8.91 -5.76 19.42
C HIS A 147 -8.58 -4.27 19.57
N GLU A 148 -7.39 -3.86 19.15
CA GLU A 148 -6.95 -2.47 19.21
C GLU A 148 -7.47 -1.67 18.02
N ARG A 149 -7.49 -0.34 18.17
CA ARG A 149 -7.94 0.57 17.11
C ARG A 149 -6.89 0.67 16.00
N PRO A 150 -7.30 0.84 14.73
CA PRO A 150 -6.38 1.13 13.65
C PRO A 150 -5.54 2.39 13.92
N VAL A 151 -4.22 2.28 13.76
CA VAL A 151 -3.28 3.41 13.93
C VAL A 151 -2.71 3.92 12.60
N THR A 152 -2.91 3.16 11.52
CA THR A 152 -2.42 3.48 10.18
C THR A 152 -3.33 2.91 9.12
N VAL A 153 -3.40 3.58 7.97
CA VAL A 153 -3.94 3.06 6.73
C VAL A 153 -2.94 3.30 5.61
N SER A 154 -2.81 2.34 4.70
CA SER A 154 -1.85 2.37 3.60
C SER A 154 -2.57 2.43 2.26
N CYS A 155 -2.00 3.16 1.31
CA CYS A 155 -2.50 3.29 -0.06
C CYS A 155 -1.32 3.18 -1.03
N MET A 156 -1.36 2.20 -1.93
CA MET A 156 -0.23 1.85 -2.79
C MET A 156 -0.49 2.23 -4.25
N PHE A 157 -0.15 3.46 -4.63
CA PHE A 157 -0.31 3.91 -6.00
C PHE A 157 0.63 3.17 -6.97
N ALA A 158 0.06 2.51 -7.97
CA ALA A 158 0.78 1.87 -9.06
C ALA A 158 1.38 2.91 -10.02
N LEU A 159 2.62 3.33 -9.77
CA LEU A 159 3.33 4.22 -10.70
C LEU A 159 3.75 3.53 -12.00
N THR A 160 3.70 2.21 -12.05
CA THR A 160 3.77 1.37 -13.25
C THR A 160 2.78 0.24 -13.05
N GLU A 161 2.49 -0.54 -14.09
CA GLU A 161 1.68 -1.75 -13.92
C GLU A 161 2.30 -2.67 -12.86
N PHE A 162 1.46 -3.19 -11.97
CA PHE A 162 1.80 -4.24 -11.03
C PHE A 162 1.40 -5.57 -11.64
N THR A 163 2.37 -6.40 -12.01
CA THR A 163 2.13 -7.76 -12.52
C THR A 163 2.54 -8.81 -11.48
N ALA A 164 2.03 -10.03 -11.62
CA ALA A 164 2.41 -11.13 -10.73
C ALA A 164 3.93 -11.40 -10.80
N GLU A 165 4.48 -11.38 -12.01
CA GLU A 165 5.90 -11.63 -12.32
C GLU A 165 6.81 -10.53 -11.79
N ALA A 166 6.36 -9.27 -11.83
CA ALA A 166 7.09 -8.12 -11.28
C ALA A 166 7.03 -8.05 -9.75
N GLY A 167 6.26 -8.94 -9.11
CA GLY A 167 6.13 -8.99 -7.66
C GLY A 167 5.10 -8.02 -7.11
N ALA A 168 3.93 -7.91 -7.77
CA ALA A 168 2.77 -7.18 -7.24
C ALA A 168 2.53 -7.51 -5.76
N THR A 169 2.12 -6.50 -4.99
CA THR A 169 1.98 -6.56 -3.53
C THR A 169 1.19 -7.78 -3.09
N ARG A 170 1.73 -8.50 -2.11
CA ARG A 170 1.06 -9.68 -1.54
C ARG A 170 0.18 -9.28 -0.38
N VAL A 171 -1.07 -9.74 -0.39
CA VAL A 171 -2.09 -9.40 0.60
C VAL A 171 -2.78 -10.69 1.05
N VAL A 172 -3.24 -10.70 2.31
CA VAL A 172 -4.07 -11.77 2.87
C VAL A 172 -5.43 -11.17 3.24
N PRO A 173 -6.44 -11.25 2.34
CA PRO A 173 -7.75 -10.68 2.60
C PRO A 173 -8.37 -11.23 3.88
N GLY A 174 -8.97 -10.35 4.68
CA GLY A 174 -9.59 -10.68 5.97
C GLY A 174 -8.62 -10.87 7.14
N SER A 175 -7.30 -10.84 6.90
CA SER A 175 -6.30 -11.03 7.97
C SER A 175 -6.32 -9.92 9.02
N HIS A 176 -6.83 -8.74 8.69
CA HIS A 176 -7.01 -7.64 9.64
C HIS A 176 -7.94 -8.00 10.82
N ARG A 177 -8.78 -9.03 10.68
CA ARG A 177 -9.71 -9.49 11.74
C ARG A 177 -9.26 -10.70 12.54
N TRP A 178 -8.07 -11.24 12.30
CA TRP A 178 -7.64 -12.41 13.04
C TRP A 178 -7.49 -12.09 14.53
N ASP A 179 -8.07 -12.91 15.39
CA ASP A 179 -7.94 -12.79 16.85
C ASP A 179 -6.53 -13.13 17.36
N ASP A 180 -5.68 -13.71 16.49
CA ASP A 180 -4.28 -14.03 16.76
C ASP A 180 -3.38 -13.46 15.66
N PHE A 181 -2.59 -12.45 16.00
CA PHE A 181 -1.66 -11.82 15.07
C PHE A 181 -0.35 -12.61 14.90
N THR A 182 -0.13 -13.66 15.70
CA THR A 182 1.00 -14.59 15.49
C THR A 182 0.68 -15.66 14.45
N ARG A 183 -0.59 -15.76 14.02
CA ARG A 183 -1.04 -16.66 12.98
C ARG A 183 -0.28 -16.42 11.67
N VAL A 184 0.20 -17.52 11.07
CA VAL A 184 0.79 -17.52 9.72
C VAL A 184 -0.29 -17.90 8.69
N PRO A 185 -0.47 -17.13 7.61
CA PRO A 185 -1.38 -17.50 6.51
C PRO A 185 -0.91 -18.77 5.81
N ASN A 186 -1.86 -19.58 5.37
CA ASN A 186 -1.61 -20.62 4.39
C ASN A 186 -1.30 -20.00 3.01
N PRO A 187 -0.49 -20.66 2.17
CA PRO A 187 -0.13 -20.11 0.85
C PRO A 187 -1.31 -19.78 -0.07
N ASP A 188 -2.43 -20.48 0.06
CA ASP A 188 -3.66 -20.28 -0.72
C ASP A 188 -4.51 -19.09 -0.25
N GLU A 189 -4.22 -18.55 0.95
CA GLU A 189 -4.83 -17.32 1.46
C GLU A 189 -4.12 -16.05 0.98
N VAL A 190 -2.92 -16.19 0.39
CA VAL A 190 -2.11 -15.07 -0.10
C VAL A 190 -2.40 -14.82 -1.58
N ILE A 191 -2.72 -13.57 -1.91
CA ILE A 191 -2.91 -13.12 -3.29
C ILE A 191 -2.03 -11.93 -3.64
N GLN A 192 -1.91 -11.63 -4.93
CA GLN A 192 -1.19 -10.47 -5.43
C GLN A 192 -2.16 -9.41 -5.96
N ALA A 193 -1.95 -8.16 -5.57
CA ALA A 193 -2.70 -7.01 -6.06
C ALA A 193 -2.20 -6.57 -7.44
N VAL A 194 -2.53 -7.36 -8.47
CA VAL A 194 -2.23 -7.08 -9.88
C VAL A 194 -3.15 -5.98 -10.37
N MET A 195 -2.58 -4.88 -10.87
CA MET A 195 -3.35 -3.71 -11.27
C MET A 195 -2.59 -2.82 -12.28
N PRO A 196 -3.31 -2.13 -13.19
CA PRO A 196 -2.69 -1.22 -14.14
C PRO A 196 -2.17 0.04 -13.45
N ALA A 197 -1.24 0.73 -14.12
CA ALA A 197 -0.70 1.99 -13.63
C ALA A 197 -1.81 3.03 -13.40
N GLY A 198 -1.70 3.82 -12.34
CA GLY A 198 -2.71 4.79 -11.91
C GLY A 198 -3.80 4.20 -11.00
N SER A 199 -3.79 2.89 -10.76
CA SER A 199 -4.60 2.27 -9.70
C SER A 199 -3.93 2.43 -8.33
N ALA A 200 -4.67 2.19 -7.24
CA ALA A 200 -4.12 2.08 -5.89
C ALA A 200 -4.77 0.96 -5.07
#